data_AF-A0A1M6SEW3-F1
#
_entry.id   AF-A0A1M6SEW3-F1
#
_cell.length_a   1.000
_cell.length_b   1.000
_cell.length_c   1.000
_cell.angle_alpha   90.00
_cell.angle_beta   90.00
_cell.angle_gamma   90.00
#
_symmetry.space_group_name_H-M   'P 1'
#
loop_
_entity.id
_entity.type
_entity.pdbx_description
1 polymer ?
#
loop_
_entity_poly.entity_id
_entity_poly.type
_entity_poly.pdbx_seq_one_letter_code
_entity_poly.pdbx_strand_id
1 'polypeptide(L)'
;MNLIIKFKLAVILLFAAVALVVTALFGWRYVFPLDWWRVNEGMERSEVEALLGEPDVDMQSLKGFCIWGDSEVRLFIYMNECGVVESVHRE
;
A
#
# COMPACT_ATOMS: atom_id res chain seq x y z
N MET A 1 -34.80 -28.32 16.45
CA MET A 1 -33.52 -27.89 15.85
C MET A 1 -32.53 -27.60 16.97
N ASN A 2 -31.48 -28.42 17.11
CA ASN A 2 -30.61 -28.49 18.29
C ASN A 2 -29.89 -27.15 18.59
N LEU A 3 -29.85 -26.75 19.87
CA LEU A 3 -29.20 -25.51 20.33
C LEU A 3 -27.72 -25.44 19.88
N ILE A 4 -27.07 -26.60 19.87
CA ILE A 4 -25.69 -26.81 19.43
C ILE A 4 -25.50 -26.45 17.95
N ILE A 5 -26.49 -26.73 17.09
CA ILE A 5 -26.41 -26.44 15.66
C ILE A 5 -26.50 -24.92 15.42
N LYS A 6 -27.37 -24.22 16.15
CA LYS A 6 -27.49 -22.75 16.08
C LYS A 6 -26.22 -22.05 16.52
N PHE A 7 -25.58 -22.53 17.59
CA PHE A 7 -24.31 -21.99 18.09
C PHE A 7 -23.18 -22.15 17.07
N LYS A 8 -23.03 -23.34 16.48
CA LYS A 8 -22.03 -23.59 15.43
C LYS A 8 -22.25 -22.70 14.20
N LEU A 9 -23.51 -22.51 13.79
CA LEU A 9 -23.84 -21.64 12.66
C LEU A 9 -23.47 -20.17 12.94
N ALA A 10 -23.75 -19.67 14.15
CA ALA A 10 -23.42 -18.31 14.55
C ALA A 10 -21.91 -18.06 14.57
N VAL A 11 -21.13 -19.04 15.04
CA VAL A 11 -19.66 -18.97 15.03
C VAL A 11 -19.12 -18.91 13.59
N ILE A 12 -19.62 -19.75 12.68
CA ILE A 12 -19.19 -19.73 11.27
C ILE A 12 -19.51 -18.40 10.60
N LEU A 13 -20.71 -17.87 10.83
CA LEU A 13 -21.13 -16.57 10.28
C LEU A 13 -20.27 -15.41 10.82
N LEU A 14 -19.88 -15.46 12.09
CA LEU A 14 -18.96 -14.49 12.67
C LEU A 14 -17.59 -14.54 12.00
N PHE A 15 -17.02 -15.73 11.84
CA PHE A 15 -15.73 -15.90 11.14
C PHE A 15 -15.79 -15.43 9.68
N ALA A 16 -16.88 -15.72 8.98
CA ALA A 16 -17.09 -15.24 7.61
C ALA A 16 -17.17 -13.71 7.54
N ALA A 17 -17.89 -13.07 8.47
CA ALA A 17 -17.98 -11.61 8.53
C ALA A 17 -16.62 -10.97 8.83
N VAL A 18 -15.86 -11.52 9.79
CA VAL A 18 -14.51 -11.04 10.11
C VAL A 18 -13.58 -11.21 8.91
N ALA A 19 -13.58 -12.36 8.25
CA ALA A 19 -12.77 -12.60 7.05
C ALA A 19 -13.12 -11.60 5.94
N LEU A 20 -14.40 -11.31 5.74
CA LEU A 20 -14.85 -10.36 4.72
C LEU A 20 -14.41 -8.92 5.03
N VAL A 21 -14.43 -8.50 6.31
CA VAL A 21 -13.90 -7.20 6.75
C VAL A 21 -12.39 -7.14 6.56
N VAL A 22 -11.65 -8.19 6.92
CA VAL A 22 -10.20 -8.28 6.70
C VAL A 22 -9.90 -8.22 5.20
N THR A 23 -10.56 -9.02 4.36
CA THR A 23 -10.34 -8.98 2.91
C THR A 23 -10.74 -7.63 2.30
N ALA A 24 -11.74 -6.92 2.81
CA ALA A 24 -12.06 -5.58 2.33
C ALA A 24 -10.98 -4.55 2.72
N LEU A 25 -10.48 -4.59 3.96
CA LEU A 25 -9.43 -3.68 4.45
C LEU A 25 -8.07 -3.96 3.80
N PHE A 26 -7.71 -5.24 3.65
CA PHE A 26 -6.42 -5.65 3.09
C PHE A 26 -6.46 -5.84 1.58
N GLY A 27 -7.59 -6.19 0.99
CA GLY A 27 -7.75 -6.33 -0.46
C GLY A 27 -7.55 -5.00 -1.19
N TRP A 28 -7.91 -3.87 -0.56
CA TRP A 28 -7.55 -2.54 -1.07
C TRP A 28 -6.03 -2.34 -1.13
N ARG A 29 -5.28 -2.89 -0.17
CA ARG A 29 -3.81 -2.81 -0.13
C ARG A 29 -3.15 -3.67 -1.23
N TYR A 30 -3.87 -4.63 -1.81
CA TYR A 30 -3.37 -5.53 -2.86
C TYR A 30 -3.85 -5.17 -4.29
N VAL A 31 -4.86 -4.31 -4.45
CA VAL A 31 -5.29 -3.81 -5.77
C VAL A 31 -4.66 -2.45 -6.02
N PHE A 32 -3.35 -2.44 -6.18
CA PHE A 32 -2.62 -1.28 -6.66
C PHE A 32 -1.95 -1.66 -7.98
N PRO A 33 -2.63 -1.49 -9.14
CA PRO A 33 -1.89 -1.22 -10.36
C PRO A 33 -1.27 0.15 -10.11
N LEU A 34 -0.04 0.16 -9.60
CA LEU A 34 0.57 1.39 -9.14
C LEU A 34 0.64 2.37 -10.31
N ASP A 35 0.08 3.55 -10.08
CA ASP A 35 0.13 4.71 -10.98
C ASP A 35 1.57 5.29 -11.05
N TRP A 36 2.60 4.42 -11.01
CA TRP A 36 4.03 4.73 -11.08
C TRP A 36 4.42 5.51 -12.33
N TRP A 37 3.63 5.40 -13.38
CA TRP A 37 3.78 6.16 -14.62
C TRP A 37 3.32 7.62 -14.46
N ARG A 38 2.58 7.96 -13.40
CA ARG A 38 2.11 9.32 -13.09
C ARG A 38 3.07 10.10 -12.19
N VAL A 39 3.99 9.40 -11.52
CA VAL A 39 5.05 10.05 -10.74
C VAL A 39 6.07 10.68 -11.68
N ASN A 40 6.23 12.00 -11.54
CA ASN A 40 7.12 12.81 -12.34
C ASN A 40 8.04 13.67 -11.46
N GLU A 41 9.13 14.14 -12.04
CA GLU A 41 10.02 15.13 -11.42
C GLU A 41 9.25 16.42 -11.12
N GLY A 42 9.54 17.04 -9.97
CA GLY A 42 8.86 18.24 -9.49
C GLY A 42 7.60 17.99 -8.65
N MET A 43 7.13 16.75 -8.53
CA MET A 43 6.02 16.42 -7.62
C MET A 43 6.47 16.50 -6.16
N GLU A 44 5.57 16.91 -5.27
CA GLU A 44 5.81 16.87 -3.83
C GLU A 44 5.58 15.46 -3.26
N ARG A 45 6.27 15.13 -2.16
CA ARG A 45 6.11 13.85 -1.45
C ARG A 45 4.65 13.55 -1.11
N SER A 46 3.89 14.57 -0.70
CA SER A 46 2.46 14.46 -0.39
C SER A 46 1.62 14.03 -1.61
N GLU A 47 1.96 14.52 -2.81
CA GLU A 47 1.30 14.15 -4.06
C GLU A 47 1.65 12.72 -4.47
N VAL A 48 2.91 12.33 -4.27
CA VAL A 48 3.38 10.95 -4.52
C VAL A 48 2.69 9.98 -3.58
N GLU A 49 2.59 10.29 -2.28
CA GLU A 49 1.91 9.47 -1.29
C GLU A 49 0.39 9.42 -1.52
N ALA A 50 -0.21 10.49 -2.07
CA ALA A 50 -1.61 10.46 -2.49
C ALA A 50 -1.84 9.52 -3.69
N LEU A 51 -0.86 9.35 -4.57
CA LEU A 51 -0.94 8.46 -5.72
C LEU A 51 -0.60 7.01 -5.39
N LEU A 52 0.46 6.80 -4.61
CA LEU A 52 1.07 5.48 -4.40
C LEU A 52 0.85 4.92 -2.99
N GLY A 53 0.36 5.74 -2.06
CA GLY A 53 0.36 5.44 -0.64
C GLY A 53 1.73 5.65 0.01
N GLU A 54 1.87 5.18 1.24
CA GLU A 54 3.14 5.23 1.97
C GLU A 54 4.23 4.37 1.30
N PRO A 55 5.50 4.80 1.34
CA PRO A 55 6.61 4.00 0.84
C PRO A 55 6.78 2.71 1.64
N ASP A 56 7.16 1.63 0.95
CA ASP A 56 7.55 0.37 1.60
C ASP A 56 8.84 0.55 2.42
N VAL A 57 9.75 1.39 1.91
CA VAL A 57 11.00 1.73 2.59
C VAL A 57 11.29 3.23 2.44
N ASP A 58 11.31 3.94 3.56
CA ASP A 58 11.74 5.34 3.63
C ASP A 58 13.23 5.42 3.98
N MET A 59 14.06 5.83 3.02
CA MET A 59 15.48 6.15 3.23
C MET A 59 15.77 7.62 2.95
N GLN A 60 14.77 8.52 2.97
CA GLN A 60 14.98 9.93 2.62
C GLN A 60 16.07 10.55 3.49
N SER A 61 16.01 10.35 4.81
CA SER A 61 16.97 10.91 5.77
C SER A 61 18.38 10.31 5.71
N LEU A 62 18.56 9.15 5.06
CA LEU A 62 19.84 8.43 5.02
C LEU A 62 20.52 8.47 3.65
N LYS A 63 19.71 8.34 2.59
CA LYS A 63 20.20 8.20 1.21
C LYS A 63 19.46 9.09 0.21
N GLY A 64 18.50 9.91 0.64
CA GLY A 64 17.76 10.83 -0.21
C GLY A 64 16.74 10.18 -1.14
N PHE A 65 16.30 8.94 -0.87
CA PHE A 65 15.27 8.28 -1.67
C PHE A 65 14.30 7.45 -0.85
N CYS A 66 13.13 7.21 -1.43
CA CYS A 66 12.11 6.30 -0.92
C CYS A 66 11.81 5.21 -1.96
N ILE A 67 11.43 4.03 -1.50
CA ILE A 67 11.11 2.87 -2.35
C ILE A 67 9.63 2.55 -2.25
N TRP A 68 8.98 2.39 -3.40
CA TRP A 68 7.67 1.76 -3.55
C TRP A 68 7.79 0.54 -4.44
N GLY A 69 7.15 -0.56 -4.07
CA GLY A 69 7.06 -1.75 -4.90
C GLY A 69 7.34 -3.05 -4.16
N ASP A 70 7.19 -4.14 -4.91
CA ASP A 70 7.26 -5.49 -4.37
C ASP A 70 8.59 -6.19 -4.71
N SER A 71 8.62 -7.51 -4.59
CA SER A 71 9.81 -8.31 -4.91
C SER A 71 10.14 -8.34 -6.39
N GLU A 72 9.21 -7.99 -7.28
CA GLU A 72 9.34 -8.11 -8.73
C GLU A 72 9.55 -6.77 -9.42
N VAL A 73 8.97 -5.68 -8.91
CA VAL A 73 9.16 -4.33 -9.48
C VAL A 73 9.38 -3.30 -8.38
N ARG A 74 10.41 -2.46 -8.55
CA ARG A 74 10.80 -1.43 -7.59
C ARG A 74 10.86 -0.05 -8.23
N LEU A 75 10.27 0.91 -7.54
CA LEU A 75 10.33 2.33 -7.85
C LEU A 75 11.18 3.04 -6.81
N PHE A 76 12.32 3.57 -7.24
CA PHE A 76 13.17 4.44 -6.42
C PHE A 76 12.85 5.89 -6.78
N ILE A 77 12.39 6.65 -5.79
CA ILE A 77 12.10 8.08 -5.94
C ILE A 77 13.10 8.86 -5.12
N TYR A 78 13.94 9.65 -5.80
CA TYR A 78 14.90 10.53 -5.17
C TYR A 78 14.24 11.89 -4.93
N MET A 79 14.31 12.38 -3.70
CA MET A 79 13.70 13.63 -3.29
C MET A 79 14.74 14.55 -2.67
N ASN A 80 14.60 15.85 -2.91
CA ASN A 80 15.43 16.85 -2.25
C ASN A 80 15.04 17.05 -0.77
N GLU A 81 15.77 17.94 -0.09
CA GLU A 81 15.52 18.27 1.33
C GLU A 81 14.14 18.89 1.58
N CYS A 82 13.51 19.47 0.55
CA CYS A 82 12.16 20.01 0.60
C CYS A 82 11.09 18.94 0.35
N GLY A 83 11.46 17.68 0.07
CA GLY A 83 10.52 16.61 -0.25
C GLY A 83 9.95 16.68 -1.66
N VAL A 84 10.64 17.32 -2.60
CA VAL A 84 10.27 17.38 -4.02
C VAL A 84 11.05 16.33 -4.81
N VAL A 85 10.38 15.60 -5.70
CA VAL A 85 10.97 14.57 -6.55
C VAL A 85 11.97 15.19 -7.52
N GLU A 86 13.23 14.77 -7.43
CA GLU A 86 14.30 15.16 -8.36
C GLU A 86 14.48 14.13 -9.47
N SER A 87 14.31 12.83 -9.19
CA SER A 87 14.41 11.78 -10.20
C SER A 87 13.66 10.51 -9.78
N VAL A 88 13.31 9.70 -10.79
CA VAL A 88 12.55 8.46 -10.62
C VAL A 88 13.24 7.32 -11.38
N HIS A 89 13.62 6.25 -10.68
CA HIS A 89 14.24 5.06 -11.26
C HIS A 89 13.35 3.84 -11.08
N ARG A 90 13.24 3.01 -12.12
CA ARG A 90 12.32 1.86 -12.20
C ARG A 90 13.14 0.61 -12.53
N GLU A 91 13.08 -0.39 -11.65
CA GLU A 91 13.75 -1.68 -11.77
C GLU A 91 12.74 -2.83 -11.83
#